data_AF-A0A968T7L4-F1
#
_entry.id   AF-A0A968T7L4-F1
#
_cell.length_a   1.000
_cell.length_b   1.000
_cell.length_c   1.000
_cell.angle_alpha   90.00
_cell.angle_beta   90.00
_cell.angle_gamma   90.00
#
_symmetry.space_group_name_H-M   'P 1'
#
loop_
_entity.id
_entity.type
_entity.pdbx_description
1 polymer ?
#
loop_
_entity_poly.entity_id
_entity_poly.type
_entity_poly.pdbx_seq_one_letter_code
_entity_poly.pdbx_strand_id
1 'polypeptide(L)'
;MTKLTFLLILFLSVFLPLSAQISPENISDRMQEIDEYILSEEYNEALAICLELLNAGTDNPNLDFKTGFCYLNTIDEKDKALPLLKKASFHISKDYNAENLMEERAPLETLLYLGDAYRTINNFEEAIRNYKKYAQEATSINAEAQAISQKRIKESQISKVLQSQPVGIEWNI
;
A
#
# COMPACT_ATOMS: atom_id res chain seq x y z
N MET A 1 -31.39 -27.89 -33.86
CA MET A 1 -30.42 -26.84 -33.49
C MET A 1 -30.71 -26.21 -32.13
N THR A 2 -31.98 -26.00 -31.75
CA THR A 2 -32.38 -25.41 -30.45
C THR A 2 -32.02 -26.24 -29.20
N LYS A 3 -31.94 -27.57 -29.31
CA LYS A 3 -31.52 -28.46 -28.20
C LYS A 3 -30.01 -28.43 -27.91
N LEU A 4 -29.19 -28.14 -28.92
CA LEU A 4 -27.73 -28.08 -28.79
C LEU A 4 -27.28 -26.74 -28.18
N THR A 5 -27.96 -25.64 -28.49
CA THR A 5 -27.77 -24.35 -27.83
C THR A 5 -28.17 -24.36 -26.35
N PHE A 6 -29.22 -25.11 -25.98
CA PHE A 6 -29.63 -25.25 -24.57
C PHE A 6 -28.60 -26.01 -23.73
N LEU A 7 -27.94 -27.02 -24.31
CA LEU A 7 -26.85 -27.77 -23.65
C LEU A 7 -25.58 -26.92 -23.46
N LEU A 8 -25.31 -25.99 -24.39
CA LEU A 8 -24.15 -25.09 -24.31
C LEU A 8 -24.29 -24.06 -23.18
N ILE A 9 -25.51 -23.57 -22.91
CA ILE A 9 -25.81 -22.61 -21.84
C ILE A 9 -25.72 -23.31 -20.46
N LEU A 10 -26.14 -24.57 -20.36
CA LEU A 10 -26.06 -25.35 -19.12
C LEU A 10 -24.61 -25.72 -18.75
N PHE A 11 -23.72 -25.87 -19.74
CA PHE A 11 -22.29 -26.15 -19.51
C PHE A 11 -21.51 -24.88 -19.10
N LEU A 12 -21.99 -23.70 -19.47
CA LEU A 12 -21.34 -22.42 -19.13
C LEU A 12 -21.64 -21.95 -17.69
N SER A 13 -22.76 -22.41 -17.08
CA SER A 13 -23.14 -22.03 -15.71
C SER A 13 -22.43 -22.83 -14.61
N VAL A 14 -21.68 -23.88 -14.94
CA VAL A 14 -20.99 -24.75 -13.96
C VAL A 14 -19.61 -24.21 -13.55
N PHE A 15 -19.13 -23.15 -14.20
CA PHE A 15 -17.85 -22.51 -13.88
C PHE A 15 -17.99 -21.14 -13.20
N LEU A 16 -19.05 -20.93 -12.42
CA LEU A 16 -19.02 -19.82 -11.46
C LEU A 16 -18.18 -20.28 -10.27
N PRO A 17 -17.00 -19.69 -10.00
CA PRO A 17 -16.31 -19.96 -8.76
C PRO A 17 -17.27 -19.58 -7.63
N LEU A 18 -17.58 -20.56 -6.78
CA LEU A 18 -18.33 -20.36 -5.55
C LEU A 18 -17.38 -19.65 -4.58
N SER A 19 -17.06 -18.39 -4.85
CA SER A 19 -16.30 -17.56 -3.93
C SER A 19 -17.21 -17.27 -2.75
N ALA A 20 -16.83 -17.71 -1.55
CA ALA A 20 -17.46 -17.28 -0.33
C ALA A 20 -17.26 -15.76 -0.22
N GLN A 21 -18.28 -14.97 -0.56
CA GLN A 21 -18.23 -13.52 -0.43
C GLN A 21 -18.29 -13.17 1.06
N ILE A 22 -17.27 -12.48 1.56
CA ILE A 22 -17.29 -11.87 2.89
C ILE A 22 -18.36 -10.76 2.88
N SER A 23 -19.21 -10.71 3.91
CA SER A 23 -20.23 -9.67 4.00
C SER A 23 -19.61 -8.28 4.24
N PRO A 24 -20.26 -7.17 3.84
CA PRO A 24 -19.77 -5.82 4.14
C PRO A 24 -19.59 -5.54 5.63
N GLU A 25 -20.47 -6.08 6.48
CA GLU A 25 -20.35 -5.99 7.95
C GLU A 25 -19.06 -6.64 8.43
N ASN A 26 -18.77 -7.86 7.98
CA ASN A 26 -17.51 -8.53 8.30
C ASN A 26 -16.31 -7.74 7.79
N ILE A 27 -16.36 -7.13 6.59
CA ILE A 27 -15.25 -6.30 6.09
C ILE A 27 -15.01 -5.11 7.01
N SER A 28 -16.07 -4.40 7.41
CA SER A 28 -15.97 -3.24 8.32
C SER A 28 -15.30 -3.61 9.64
N ASP A 29 -15.71 -4.72 10.26
CA ASP A 29 -15.12 -5.20 11.52
C ASP A 29 -13.63 -5.53 11.35
N ARG A 30 -13.27 -6.21 10.26
CA ARG A 30 -11.86 -6.55 9.97
C ARG A 30 -11.02 -5.30 9.66
N MET A 31 -11.58 -4.29 9.00
CA MET A 31 -10.92 -3.01 8.78
C MET A 31 -10.67 -2.27 10.09
N GLN A 32 -11.60 -2.36 11.05
CA GLN A 32 -11.40 -1.82 12.40
C GLN A 32 -10.26 -2.54 13.13
N GLU A 33 -10.24 -3.88 13.12
CA GLU A 33 -9.15 -4.65 13.74
C GLU A 33 -7.77 -4.28 13.14
N ILE A 34 -7.69 -4.12 11.81
CA ILE A 34 -6.46 -3.66 11.14
C ILE A 34 -6.01 -2.31 11.71
N ASP A 35 -6.93 -1.37 11.88
CA ASP A 35 -6.60 -0.03 12.39
C ASP A 35 -6.19 -0.04 13.86
N GLU A 36 -6.80 -0.90 14.68
CA GLU A 36 -6.39 -1.12 16.07
C GLU A 36 -4.98 -1.70 16.15
N TYR A 37 -4.68 -2.74 15.36
CA TYR A 37 -3.33 -3.32 15.32
C TYR A 37 -2.28 -2.34 14.78
N ILE A 38 -2.61 -1.55 13.74
CA ILE A 38 -1.71 -0.49 13.24
C ILE A 38 -1.44 0.55 14.33
N LEU A 39 -2.46 0.98 15.07
CA LEU A 39 -2.32 1.95 16.16
C LEU A 39 -1.46 1.40 17.31
N SER A 40 -1.53 0.09 17.56
CA SER A 40 -0.70 -0.62 18.53
C SER A 40 0.69 -1.02 18.00
N GLU A 41 1.02 -0.64 16.76
CA GLU A 41 2.28 -1.00 16.07
C GLU A 41 2.48 -2.52 15.89
N GLU A 42 1.41 -3.29 15.97
CA GLU A 42 1.35 -4.74 15.74
C GLU A 42 1.18 -5.03 14.24
N TYR A 43 2.20 -4.69 13.46
CA TYR A 43 2.12 -4.68 12.00
C TYR A 43 1.97 -6.08 11.38
N ASN A 44 2.48 -7.13 12.03
CA ASN A 44 2.36 -8.49 11.51
C ASN A 44 0.92 -9.01 11.64
N GLU A 45 0.28 -8.68 12.75
CA GLU A 45 -1.10 -8.99 13.08
C GLU A 45 -2.03 -8.25 12.11
N ALA A 46 -1.84 -6.94 11.94
CA ALA A 46 -2.57 -6.15 10.94
C ALA A 46 -2.39 -6.71 9.52
N LEU A 47 -1.16 -7.08 9.15
CA LEU A 47 -0.84 -7.62 7.83
C LEU A 47 -1.55 -8.96 7.58
N ALA A 48 -1.62 -9.84 8.57
CA ALA A 48 -2.32 -11.12 8.44
C ALA A 48 -3.79 -10.92 8.06
N ILE A 49 -4.48 -9.96 8.71
CA ILE A 49 -5.86 -9.61 8.41
C ILE A 49 -5.99 -8.95 7.03
N CYS A 50 -5.07 -8.04 6.69
CA CYS A 50 -5.05 -7.41 5.38
C CYS A 50 -4.98 -8.46 4.25
N LEU A 51 -4.08 -9.44 4.39
CA LEU A 51 -3.91 -10.51 3.42
C LEU A 51 -5.11 -11.45 3.35
N GLU A 52 -5.79 -11.70 4.47
CA GLU A 52 -7.06 -12.44 4.50
C GLU A 52 -8.11 -11.76 3.60
N LEU A 53 -8.31 -10.44 3.77
CA LEU A 53 -9.27 -9.67 2.98
C LEU A 53 -8.89 -9.62 1.49
N LEU A 54 -7.62 -9.38 1.17
CA LEU A 54 -7.14 -9.37 -0.21
C LEU A 54 -7.32 -10.75 -0.89
N ASN A 55 -7.01 -11.84 -0.18
CA ASN A 55 -7.19 -13.21 -0.70
C ASN A 55 -8.65 -13.59 -0.89
N ALA A 56 -9.56 -13.00 -0.10
CA ALA A 56 -11.01 -13.12 -0.27
C ALA A 56 -11.56 -12.28 -1.43
N GLY A 57 -10.71 -11.47 -2.09
CA GLY A 57 -11.08 -10.67 -3.25
C GLY A 57 -11.57 -9.26 -2.94
N THR A 58 -11.35 -8.77 -1.71
CA THR A 58 -11.64 -7.37 -1.37
C THR A 58 -10.70 -6.46 -2.16
N ASP A 59 -11.26 -5.66 -3.07
CA ASP A 59 -10.53 -4.67 -3.86
C ASP A 59 -10.85 -3.27 -3.33
N ASN A 60 -9.99 -2.77 -2.45
CA ASN A 60 -10.14 -1.45 -1.83
C ASN A 60 -8.77 -0.75 -1.78
N PRO A 61 -8.59 0.42 -2.43
CA PRO A 61 -7.36 1.22 -2.36
C PRO A 61 -6.89 1.58 -0.94
N ASN A 62 -7.81 1.75 0.01
CA ASN A 62 -7.48 1.97 1.42
C ASN A 62 -6.88 0.70 2.04
N LEU A 63 -7.42 -0.47 1.74
CA LEU A 63 -6.85 -1.75 2.16
C LEU A 63 -5.45 -1.97 1.54
N ASP A 64 -5.28 -1.66 0.25
CA ASP A 64 -3.97 -1.72 -0.41
C ASP A 64 -2.96 -0.80 0.29
N PHE A 65 -3.38 0.42 0.66
CA PHE A 65 -2.57 1.36 1.43
C PHE A 65 -2.15 0.78 2.78
N LYS A 66 -3.11 0.31 3.60
CA LYS A 66 -2.85 -0.25 4.93
C LYS A 66 -1.92 -1.48 4.83
N THR A 67 -2.17 -2.37 3.87
CA THR A 67 -1.32 -3.55 3.62
C THR A 67 0.12 -3.15 3.29
N GLY A 68 0.28 -2.19 2.37
CA GLY A 68 1.60 -1.69 1.99
C GLY A 68 2.31 -0.96 3.13
N PHE A 69 1.57 -0.22 3.96
CA PHE A 69 2.10 0.41 5.16
C PHE A 69 2.57 -0.62 6.19
N CYS A 70 1.82 -1.69 6.43
CA CYS A 70 2.25 -2.79 7.30
C CYS A 70 3.55 -3.43 6.79
N TYR A 71 3.64 -3.76 5.50
CA TYR A 71 4.87 -4.31 4.91
C TYR A 71 6.10 -3.40 5.08
N LEU A 72 5.95 -2.07 5.02
CA LEU A 72 7.09 -1.17 5.27
C LEU A 72 7.63 -1.25 6.71
N ASN A 73 6.78 -1.65 7.65
CA ASN A 73 7.05 -1.68 9.08
C ASN A 73 7.35 -3.09 9.63
N THR A 74 7.24 -4.14 8.82
CA THR A 74 7.77 -5.47 9.16
C THR A 74 9.31 -5.48 9.10
N ILE A 75 9.96 -6.48 9.73
CA ILE A 75 11.43 -6.58 9.71
C ILE A 75 11.92 -7.02 8.32
N ASP A 76 11.20 -7.96 7.73
CA ASP A 76 11.40 -8.58 6.45
C ASP A 76 10.33 -8.16 5.43
N GLU A 77 10.55 -8.46 4.16
CA GLU A 77 9.55 -8.32 3.08
C GLU A 77 9.08 -6.89 2.75
N LYS A 78 9.82 -5.86 3.18
CA LYS A 78 9.48 -4.45 2.89
C LYS A 78 9.32 -4.13 1.42
N ASP A 79 9.99 -4.88 0.55
CA ASP A 79 9.90 -4.76 -0.90
C ASP A 79 8.49 -5.10 -1.44
N LYS A 80 7.71 -5.93 -0.72
CA LYS A 80 6.32 -6.26 -1.08
C LYS A 80 5.37 -5.07 -0.94
N ALA A 81 5.75 -4.01 -0.23
CA ALA A 81 4.95 -2.81 -0.10
C ALA A 81 4.74 -2.08 -1.44
N LEU A 82 5.73 -2.15 -2.35
CA LEU A 82 5.73 -1.37 -3.59
C LEU A 82 4.51 -1.61 -4.49
N PRO A 83 4.15 -2.85 -4.88
CA PRO A 83 2.98 -3.08 -5.73
C PRO A 83 1.68 -2.59 -5.10
N LEU A 84 1.52 -2.75 -3.79
CA LEU A 84 0.31 -2.35 -3.05
C LEU A 84 0.17 -0.84 -2.96
N LEU A 85 1.23 -0.13 -2.52
CA LEU A 85 1.22 1.32 -2.43
C LEU A 85 1.13 1.98 -3.81
N LYS A 86 1.70 1.35 -4.84
CA LYS A 86 1.55 1.81 -6.23
C LYS A 86 0.10 1.68 -6.69
N LYS A 87 -0.57 0.56 -6.39
CA LYS A 87 -1.99 0.36 -6.69
C LYS A 87 -2.87 1.39 -5.96
N ALA A 88 -2.67 1.56 -4.66
CA ALA A 88 -3.37 2.55 -3.83
C ALA A 88 -3.19 3.98 -4.37
N SER A 89 -2.00 4.32 -4.89
CA SER A 89 -1.68 5.66 -5.37
C SER A 89 -2.52 6.15 -6.57
N PHE A 90 -3.19 5.25 -7.28
CA PHE A 90 -4.10 5.60 -8.37
C PHE A 90 -5.44 6.18 -7.87
N HIS A 91 -5.79 5.96 -6.60
CA HIS A 91 -7.10 6.29 -6.04
C HIS A 91 -6.98 7.07 -4.71
N ILE A 92 -6.14 8.11 -4.70
CA ILE A 92 -5.94 8.97 -3.51
C ILE A 92 -7.07 9.99 -3.38
N SER A 93 -7.51 10.24 -2.14
CA SER A 93 -8.42 11.34 -1.78
C SER A 93 -7.75 12.36 -0.88
N LYS A 94 -7.99 13.65 -1.11
CA LYS A 94 -7.66 14.71 -0.14
C LYS A 94 -8.66 14.77 1.02
N ASP A 95 -9.88 14.30 0.77
CA ASP A 95 -10.97 14.23 1.74
C ASP A 95 -11.05 12.85 2.41
N TYR A 96 -9.94 12.11 2.42
CA TYR A 96 -9.85 10.79 3.05
C TYR A 96 -10.32 10.86 4.51
N ASN A 97 -11.21 9.96 4.91
CA ASN A 97 -11.68 9.86 6.29
C ASN A 97 -11.21 8.57 6.95
N ALA A 98 -10.26 8.69 7.89
CA ALA A 98 -9.74 7.55 8.65
C ALA A 98 -10.78 6.87 9.54
N GLU A 99 -11.83 7.59 9.96
CA GLU A 99 -12.91 7.03 10.81
C GLU A 99 -13.94 6.24 9.99
N ASN A 100 -13.94 6.37 8.66
CA ASN A 100 -14.81 5.61 7.79
C ASN A 100 -14.17 4.25 7.48
N LEU A 101 -14.61 3.21 8.19
CA LEU A 101 -14.13 1.82 8.00
C LEU A 101 -14.36 1.28 6.58
N MET A 102 -15.30 1.89 5.85
CA MET A 102 -15.61 1.56 4.44
C MET A 102 -15.07 2.62 3.47
N GLU A 103 -14.07 3.41 3.86
CA GLU A 103 -13.38 4.33 2.95
C GLU A 103 -12.75 3.56 1.79
N GLU A 104 -13.07 3.97 0.56
CA GLU A 104 -12.67 3.30 -0.68
C GLU A 104 -11.48 4.00 -1.37
N ARG A 105 -10.97 5.08 -0.79
CA ARG A 105 -9.82 5.81 -1.31
C ARG A 105 -8.64 5.74 -0.37
N ALA A 106 -7.45 5.85 -0.94
CA ALA A 106 -6.22 5.87 -0.17
C ALA A 106 -5.94 7.30 0.36
N PRO A 107 -5.29 7.44 1.53
CA PRO A 107 -4.89 8.73 2.06
C PRO A 107 -3.77 9.36 1.21
N LEU A 108 -3.59 10.69 1.33
CA LEU A 108 -2.54 11.41 0.60
C LEU A 108 -1.13 10.91 0.96
N GLU A 109 -0.96 10.46 2.20
CA GLU A 109 0.22 9.79 2.76
C GLU A 109 0.66 8.58 1.93
N THR A 110 -0.21 8.00 1.11
CA THR A 110 0.17 6.94 0.15
C THR A 110 1.36 7.35 -0.71
N LEU A 111 1.46 8.63 -1.13
CA LEU A 111 2.63 9.13 -1.88
C LEU A 111 3.90 9.11 -1.03
N LEU A 112 3.79 9.48 0.24
CA LEU A 112 4.90 9.48 1.18
C LEU A 112 5.43 8.06 1.37
N TYR A 113 4.56 7.10 1.66
CA TYR A 113 4.96 5.70 1.86
C TYR A 113 5.33 4.99 0.56
N LEU A 114 4.74 5.34 -0.59
CA LEU A 114 5.22 4.86 -1.89
C LEU A 114 6.67 5.27 -2.15
N GLY A 115 7.05 6.48 -1.71
CA GLY A 115 8.45 6.91 -1.72
C GLY A 115 9.35 5.99 -0.89
N ASP A 116 8.89 5.56 0.30
CA ASP A 116 9.64 4.62 1.14
C ASP A 116 9.77 3.26 0.48
N ALA A 117 8.69 2.74 -0.13
CA ALA A 117 8.73 1.48 -0.85
C ALA A 117 9.76 1.51 -1.99
N TYR A 118 9.86 2.61 -2.74
CA TYR A 118 10.92 2.75 -3.74
C TYR A 118 12.33 2.79 -3.14
N ARG A 119 12.52 3.33 -1.93
CA ARG A 119 13.82 3.27 -1.24
C ARG A 119 14.22 1.84 -0.88
N THR A 120 13.27 0.98 -0.51
CA THR A 120 13.57 -0.42 -0.14
C THR A 120 14.24 -1.20 -1.28
N ILE A 121 13.92 -0.84 -2.53
CA ILE A 121 14.51 -1.42 -3.75
C ILE A 121 15.58 -0.52 -4.40
N ASN A 122 16.10 0.47 -3.65
CA ASN A 122 17.11 1.42 -4.10
C ASN A 122 16.74 2.27 -5.33
N ASN A 123 15.45 2.46 -5.62
CA ASN A 123 14.99 3.35 -6.68
C ASN A 123 14.80 4.78 -6.12
N PHE A 124 15.91 5.45 -5.85
CA PHE A 124 15.90 6.74 -5.17
C PHE A 124 15.30 7.86 -6.04
N GLU A 125 15.35 7.76 -7.36
CA GLU A 125 14.72 8.71 -8.27
C GLU A 125 13.20 8.73 -8.12
N GLU A 126 12.56 7.56 -8.12
CA GLU A 126 11.12 7.45 -7.90
C GLU A 126 10.75 7.84 -6.47
N ALA A 127 11.58 7.48 -5.48
CA ALA A 127 11.36 7.91 -4.10
C ALA A 127 11.27 9.44 -4.00
N ILE A 128 12.28 10.15 -4.54
CA ILE A 128 12.33 11.62 -4.54
C ILE A 128 11.13 12.22 -5.29
N ARG A 129 10.71 11.63 -6.42
CA ARG A 129 9.53 12.10 -7.17
C ARG A 129 8.27 12.05 -6.31
N ASN A 130 8.04 10.94 -5.61
CA ASN A 130 6.85 10.75 -4.79
C ASN A 130 6.84 11.67 -3.56
N TYR A 131 7.98 11.86 -2.88
CA TYR A 131 8.08 12.82 -1.77
C TYR A 131 7.82 14.26 -2.20
N LYS A 132 8.33 14.67 -3.37
CA LYS A 132 8.04 16.00 -3.92
C LYS A 132 6.56 16.17 -4.23
N LYS A 133 5.92 15.14 -4.79
CA LYS A 133 4.49 15.16 -5.06
C LYS A 133 3.67 15.24 -3.77
N TYR A 134 4.00 14.43 -2.76
CA TYR A 134 3.36 14.51 -1.44
C TYR A 134 3.49 15.91 -0.82
N ALA A 135 4.70 16.46 -0.78
CA ALA A 135 4.93 17.82 -0.32
C ALA A 135 4.07 18.84 -1.08
N GLN A 136 4.06 18.78 -2.42
CA GLN A 136 3.32 19.72 -3.25
C GLN A 136 1.80 19.65 -2.98
N GLU A 137 1.24 18.44 -2.87
CA GLU A 137 -0.18 18.25 -2.63
C GLU A 137 -0.61 18.59 -1.20
N ALA A 138 0.29 18.42 -0.22
CA ALA A 138 0.08 18.75 1.19
C ALA A 138 0.40 20.21 1.55
N THR A 139 0.84 21.03 0.58
CA THR A 139 1.32 22.41 0.79
C THR A 139 0.32 23.31 1.51
N SER A 140 -0.98 23.11 1.30
CA SER A 140 -2.03 23.89 1.97
C SER A 140 -2.46 23.32 3.33
N ILE A 141 -1.96 22.14 3.71
CA ILE A 141 -2.53 21.32 4.78
C ILE A 141 -1.60 21.27 6.00
N ASN A 142 -0.28 21.09 5.83
CA ASN A 142 0.57 20.77 6.97
C ASN A 142 2.07 21.11 6.77
N ALA A 143 2.66 21.90 7.67
CA ALA A 143 4.10 22.19 7.69
C ALA A 143 4.94 20.93 7.98
N GLU A 144 4.40 19.98 8.74
CA GLU A 144 5.04 18.69 9.03
C GLU A 144 5.21 17.85 7.75
N ALA A 145 4.22 17.86 6.85
CA ALA A 145 4.30 17.16 5.57
C ALA A 145 5.46 17.69 4.71
N GLN A 146 5.75 19.00 4.76
CA GLN A 146 6.94 19.58 4.12
C GLN A 146 8.22 19.07 4.78
N ALA A 147 8.29 19.16 6.10
CA ALA A 147 9.48 18.79 6.86
C ALA A 147 9.87 17.32 6.64
N ILE A 148 8.90 16.40 6.73
CA ILE A 148 9.14 14.96 6.53
C ILE A 148 9.54 14.65 5.09
N SER A 149 8.89 15.27 4.10
CA SER A 149 9.23 15.10 2.69
C SER A 149 10.66 15.56 2.42
N GLN A 150 11.03 16.73 2.93
CA GLN A 150 12.34 17.31 2.69
C GLN A 150 13.46 16.50 3.36
N LYS A 151 13.19 15.97 4.57
CA LYS A 151 14.07 15.00 5.23
C LYS A 151 14.28 13.76 4.36
N ARG A 152 13.22 13.11 3.89
CA ARG A 152 13.31 11.87 3.10
C ARG A 152 13.93 12.08 1.71
N ILE A 153 13.71 13.24 1.09
CA ILE A 153 14.40 13.64 -0.14
C ILE A 153 15.91 13.73 0.09
N LYS A 154 16.34 14.41 1.16
CA LYS A 154 17.76 14.56 1.49
C LYS A 154 18.42 13.21 1.74
N GLU A 155 17.77 12.34 2.52
CA GLU A 155 18.26 10.97 2.75
C GLU A 155 18.41 10.19 1.44
N SER A 156 17.40 10.24 0.57
CA SER A 156 17.43 9.54 -0.72
C SER A 156 18.51 10.08 -1.67
N GLN A 157 18.76 11.39 -1.65
CA GLN A 157 19.86 12.00 -2.41
C GLN A 157 21.23 11.52 -1.93
N ILE A 158 21.43 11.44 -0.62
CA ILE A 158 22.68 10.91 -0.03
C ILE A 158 22.86 9.44 -0.42
N SER A 159 21.83 8.61 -0.23
CA SER A 159 21.89 7.19 -0.59
C SER A 159 22.18 6.97 -2.08
N LYS A 160 21.58 7.78 -2.96
CA LYS A 160 21.88 7.76 -4.40
C LYS A 160 23.35 8.04 -4.71
N VAL A 161 23.94 9.06 -4.07
CA VAL A 161 25.37 9.37 -4.25
C VAL A 161 26.24 8.21 -3.75
N LEU A 162 25.99 7.71 -2.54
CA LEU A 162 26.74 6.58 -1.96
C LEU A 162 26.63 5.30 -2.80
N GLN A 163 25.47 5.04 -3.43
CA GLN A 163 25.31 3.91 -4.34
C GLN A 163 26.21 4.03 -5.57
N SER A 164 26.36 5.24 -6.12
CA SER A 164 27.24 5.50 -7.27
C SER A 164 28.72 5.60 -6.93
N GLN A 165 29.05 5.88 -5.67
CA GLN A 165 30.41 6.06 -5.15
C GLN A 165 30.52 5.38 -3.79
N PRO A 166 30.62 4.04 -3.74
CA PRO A 166 30.75 3.33 -2.49
C PRO A 166 32.07 3.74 -1.81
N VAL A 167 31.98 4.21 -0.56
CA VAL A 167 33.17 4.48 0.25
C VAL A 167 33.81 3.14 0.57
N GLY A 168 34.95 2.84 -0.05
CA GLY A 168 35.71 1.64 0.27
C GLY A 168 36.13 1.69 1.74
N ILE A 169 35.60 0.76 2.55
CA ILE A 169 36.08 0.57 3.92
C ILE A 169 37.26 -0.41 3.83
N GLU A 170 38.48 0.12 3.89
CA GLU A 170 39.67 -0.70 4.10
C GLU A 170 39.66 -1.20 5.54
N TRP A 171 39.24 -2.45 5.73
CA TRP A 171 39.43 -3.15 6.99
C TRP A 171 40.90 -3.57 7.07
N ASN A 172 41.70 -2.82 7.82
CA ASN A 172 43.02 -3.28 8.25
C ASN A 172 42.80 -4.33 9.34
N ILE A 173 42.73 -5.60 8.91
CA ILE A 173 42.80 -6.81 9.76
C ILE A 173 44.25 -7.23 9.98
#